data_AF-A0A1G4JS70-F1
#
_entry.id   AF-A0A1G4JS70-F1
#
_cell.length_a   1.000
_cell.length_b   1.000
_cell.length_c   1.000
_cell.angle_alpha   90.00
_cell.angle_beta   90.00
_cell.angle_gamma   90.00
#
_symmetry.space_group_name_H-M   'P 1'
#
loop_
_entity.id
_entity.type
_entity.pdbx_description
1 polymer ?
#
loop_
_entity_poly.entity_id
_entity_poly.type
_entity_poly.pdbx_seq_one_letter_code
_entity_poly.pdbx_strand_id
1 'polypeptide(L)'
;MPSSINLTELQTKKFRSPSTFFKSYINISSATGHLRSKLGVEERQRLEKIRLLKKENCALESAIKILGSYEKEREVFSLIDKWRSICQAGMAYLLNSTMLKISRMGGYEELVKKEIEAEKRKLEYQFSDQIESGIDDILESDEFKMMSDLDQAELKHQLYQKKEEADKAQQVEIEKLDAKVKESSGAEFTMQNLARRLKVDYDMIFQS
;
A
#
# COMPACT_ATOMS: atom_id res chain seq x y z
N MET A 1 64.98 -65.10 -60.82
CA MET A 1 65.91 -64.03 -61.26
C MET A 1 66.03 -64.11 -62.78
N PRO A 2 65.90 -63.00 -63.51
CA PRO A 2 64.69 -62.22 -63.70
C PRO A 2 64.18 -62.35 -65.15
N SER A 3 62.86 -62.32 -65.35
CA SER A 3 62.26 -62.10 -66.68
C SER A 3 61.20 -61.00 -66.58
N SER A 4 61.32 -60.11 -67.56
CA SER A 4 60.84 -58.75 -67.60
C SER A 4 59.39 -58.60 -68.06
N ILE A 5 58.68 -57.68 -67.38
CA ILE A 5 57.96 -56.51 -67.92
C ILE A 5 56.81 -56.77 -68.92
N ASN A 6 55.60 -56.25 -68.62
CA ASN A 6 55.00 -55.18 -69.44
C ASN A 6 53.75 -54.51 -68.87
N LEU A 7 53.63 -53.22 -69.23
CA LEU A 7 52.62 -52.22 -68.91
C LEU A 7 51.19 -52.60 -69.32
N THR A 8 50.15 -52.06 -68.66
CA THR A 8 49.14 -51.14 -69.28
C THR A 8 47.98 -50.73 -68.35
N GLU A 9 47.70 -49.42 -68.37
CA GLU A 9 46.41 -48.70 -68.41
C GLU A 9 45.25 -48.93 -67.41
N LEU A 10 45.12 -47.94 -66.52
CA LEU A 10 43.94 -47.10 -66.19
C LEU A 10 42.51 -47.67 -66.38
N GLN A 11 41.75 -47.73 -65.27
CA GLN A 11 40.29 -47.52 -65.29
C GLN A 11 39.81 -46.56 -64.20
N THR A 12 38.99 -45.61 -64.64
CA THR A 12 38.39 -44.51 -63.91
C THR A 12 37.24 -44.97 -63.00
N LYS A 13 37.25 -44.58 -61.71
CA LYS A 13 36.08 -44.72 -60.83
C LYS A 13 35.37 -43.38 -60.65
N LYS A 14 34.13 -43.36 -61.16
CA LYS A 14 33.17 -42.25 -61.10
C LYS A 14 32.89 -41.85 -59.65
N PHE A 15 33.02 -40.57 -59.34
CA PHE A 15 32.56 -39.96 -58.09
C PHE A 15 31.02 -40.10 -57.98
N ARG A 16 30.52 -40.61 -56.85
CA ARG A 16 29.11 -40.48 -56.43
C ARG A 16 29.02 -39.43 -55.32
N SER A 17 28.11 -38.46 -55.49
CA SER A 17 27.92 -37.32 -54.58
C SER A 17 27.46 -37.72 -53.18
N PRO A 18 27.87 -36.99 -52.12
CA PRO A 18 27.59 -37.32 -50.73
C PRO A 18 26.24 -36.73 -50.26
N SER A 19 25.10 -37.23 -50.76
CA SER A 19 23.78 -36.70 -50.36
C SER A 19 23.02 -37.54 -49.32
N THR A 20 23.57 -38.69 -48.89
CA THR A 20 22.90 -39.59 -47.93
C THR A 20 23.43 -39.49 -46.50
N PHE A 21 24.65 -38.97 -46.30
CA PHE A 21 25.23 -38.82 -44.96
C PHE A 21 24.63 -37.65 -44.18
N PHE A 22 24.21 -36.55 -44.81
CA PHE A 22 23.64 -35.41 -44.09
C PHE A 22 22.28 -35.71 -43.43
N LYS A 23 21.46 -36.62 -43.99
CA LYS A 23 20.13 -36.94 -43.44
C LYS A 23 20.17 -37.74 -42.13
N SER A 24 21.17 -38.60 -41.93
CA SER A 24 21.27 -39.38 -40.68
C SER A 24 21.70 -38.52 -39.49
N TYR A 25 22.64 -37.58 -39.70
CA TYR A 25 23.07 -36.65 -38.64
C TYR A 25 21.98 -35.66 -38.21
N ILE A 26 21.14 -35.19 -39.15
CA ILE A 26 19.99 -34.31 -38.83
C ILE A 26 18.93 -35.07 -38.03
N ASN A 27 18.66 -36.34 -38.36
CA ASN A 27 17.69 -37.14 -37.62
C ASN A 27 18.20 -37.52 -36.22
N ILE A 28 19.48 -37.85 -36.06
CA ILE A 28 20.08 -38.15 -34.74
C ILE A 28 20.16 -36.88 -33.87
N SER A 29 20.49 -35.71 -34.43
CA SER A 29 20.50 -34.44 -33.69
C SER A 29 19.09 -34.00 -33.25
N SER A 30 18.06 -34.22 -34.09
CA SER A 30 16.67 -33.93 -33.75
C SER A 30 16.11 -34.87 -32.67
N ALA A 31 16.43 -36.18 -32.72
CA ALA A 31 16.01 -37.16 -31.73
C ALA A 31 16.68 -36.94 -30.37
N THR A 32 17.98 -36.63 -30.35
CA THR A 32 18.72 -36.28 -29.13
C THR A 32 18.25 -34.95 -28.54
N GLY A 33 17.91 -33.96 -29.38
CA GLY A 33 17.28 -32.72 -28.94
C GLY A 33 15.89 -32.92 -28.31
N HIS A 34 15.06 -33.79 -28.90
CA HIS A 34 13.74 -34.14 -28.37
C HIS A 34 13.83 -34.90 -27.03
N LEU A 35 14.74 -35.87 -26.92
CA LEU A 35 15.04 -36.58 -25.66
C LEU A 35 15.55 -35.62 -24.57
N ARG A 36 16.45 -34.70 -24.90
CA ARG A 36 16.96 -33.68 -23.96
C ARG A 36 15.88 -32.71 -23.50
N SER A 37 14.99 -32.31 -24.42
CA SER A 37 13.83 -31.47 -24.10
C SER A 37 12.86 -32.20 -23.16
N LYS A 38 12.54 -33.47 -23.45
CA LYS A 38 11.68 -34.30 -22.61
C LYS A 38 12.25 -34.51 -21.22
N LEU A 39 13.55 -34.83 -21.12
CA LEU A 39 14.26 -34.93 -19.84
C LEU A 39 14.22 -33.62 -19.05
N GLY A 40 14.41 -32.47 -19.72
CA GLY A 40 14.32 -31.16 -19.07
C GLY A 40 12.90 -30.81 -18.59
N VAL A 41 11.86 -31.26 -19.29
CA VAL A 41 10.47 -31.11 -18.83
C VAL A 41 10.20 -31.99 -17.61
N GLU A 42 10.62 -33.26 -17.64
CA GLU A 42 10.47 -34.19 -16.52
C GLU A 42 11.25 -33.73 -15.28
N GLU A 43 12.45 -33.18 -15.47
CA GLU A 43 13.26 -32.62 -14.38
C GLU A 43 12.58 -31.41 -13.74
N ARG A 44 12.03 -30.49 -14.55
CA ARG A 44 11.24 -29.35 -14.05
C ARG A 44 10.01 -29.81 -13.26
N GLN A 45 9.29 -30.82 -13.75
CA GLN A 45 8.13 -31.38 -13.06
C GLN A 45 8.52 -32.03 -11.73
N ARG A 46 9.65 -32.74 -11.67
CA ARG A 46 10.17 -33.32 -10.42
C ARG A 46 10.59 -32.23 -9.43
N LEU A 47 11.28 -31.19 -9.89
CA LEU A 47 11.68 -30.08 -9.03
C LEU A 47 10.47 -29.34 -8.46
N GLU A 48 9.43 -29.09 -9.26
CA GLU A 48 8.20 -28.46 -8.75
C GLU A 48 7.50 -29.38 -7.74
N LYS A 49 7.43 -30.69 -8.00
CA LYS A 49 6.87 -31.65 -7.04
C LYS A 49 7.66 -31.65 -5.72
N ILE A 50 8.98 -31.60 -5.76
CA ILE A 50 9.83 -31.47 -4.55
C ILE A 50 9.53 -30.17 -3.82
N ARG A 51 9.37 -29.06 -4.55
CA ARG A 51 9.05 -27.75 -3.95
C ARG A 51 7.70 -27.76 -3.24
N LEU A 52 6.68 -28.31 -3.89
CA LEU A 52 5.34 -28.45 -3.32
C LEU A 52 5.36 -29.35 -2.07
N LEU A 53 6.00 -30.51 -2.16
CA LEU A 53 6.12 -31.42 -1.02
C LEU A 53 6.88 -30.78 0.15
N LYS A 54 7.94 -30.02 -0.11
CA LYS A 54 8.65 -29.27 0.94
C LYS A 54 7.75 -28.23 1.60
N LYS A 55 6.98 -27.48 0.82
CA LYS A 55 6.02 -26.49 1.35
C LYS A 55 4.96 -27.16 2.22
N GLU A 56 4.43 -28.29 1.76
CA GLU A 56 3.46 -29.08 2.50
C GLU A 56 4.06 -29.63 3.81
N ASN A 57 5.28 -30.16 3.76
CA ASN A 57 5.96 -30.67 4.94
C ASN A 57 6.21 -29.56 5.98
N CYS A 58 6.66 -28.37 5.55
CA CYS A 58 6.80 -27.22 6.44
C CYS A 58 5.47 -26.77 7.06
N ALA A 59 4.38 -26.83 6.29
CA ALA A 59 3.04 -26.52 6.80
C ALA A 59 2.59 -27.54 7.84
N LEU A 60 2.81 -28.84 7.58
CA LEU A 60 2.49 -29.93 8.51
C LEU A 60 3.31 -29.86 9.79
N GLU A 61 4.62 -29.61 9.70
CA GLU A 61 5.49 -29.41 10.87
C GLU A 61 5.02 -28.21 11.71
N SER A 62 4.59 -27.13 11.07
CA SER A 62 4.04 -25.95 11.75
C SER A 62 2.70 -26.26 12.42
N ALA A 63 1.81 -27.00 11.74
CA ALA A 63 0.53 -27.42 12.27
C ALA A 63 0.69 -28.34 13.49
N ILE A 64 1.63 -29.29 13.46
CA ILE A 64 1.94 -30.17 14.60
C ILE A 64 2.41 -29.35 15.81
N LYS A 65 3.26 -28.34 15.59
CA LYS A 65 3.71 -27.43 16.66
C LYS A 65 2.54 -26.65 17.26
N ILE A 66 1.65 -26.12 16.42
CA ILE A 66 0.45 -25.38 16.85
C ILE A 66 -0.49 -26.28 17.67
N LEU A 67 -0.76 -27.50 17.19
CA LEU A 67 -1.56 -28.49 17.92
C LEU A 67 -0.95 -28.85 19.27
N GLY A 68 0.38 -28.94 19.35
CA GLY A 68 1.10 -29.14 20.61
C GLY A 68 1.01 -27.95 21.58
N SER A 69 0.59 -26.78 21.12
CA SER A 69 0.38 -25.57 21.92
C SER A 69 -1.08 -25.21 22.17
N TYR A 70 -2.03 -26.09 21.86
CA TYR A 70 -3.47 -25.82 22.00
C TYR A 70 -3.88 -25.26 23.37
N GLU A 71 -3.33 -25.79 24.46
CA GLU A 71 -3.67 -25.30 25.81
C GLU A 71 -3.17 -23.86 26.04
N LYS A 72 -2.04 -23.48 25.42
CA LYS A 72 -1.55 -22.09 25.43
C LYS A 72 -2.45 -21.18 24.61
N GLU A 73 -2.94 -21.64 23.45
CA GLU A 73 -3.90 -20.86 22.65
C GLU A 73 -5.19 -20.63 23.44
N ARG A 74 -5.69 -21.65 24.15
CA ARG A 74 -6.85 -21.52 25.02
C ARG A 74 -6.63 -20.51 26.14
N GLU A 75 -5.44 -20.51 26.76
CA GLU A 75 -5.06 -19.50 27.75
C GLU A 75 -5.03 -18.10 27.13
N VAL A 76 -4.47 -17.95 25.92
CA VAL A 76 -4.46 -16.69 25.17
C VAL A 76 -5.89 -16.20 24.91
N PHE A 77 -6.81 -17.05 24.47
CA PHE A 77 -8.23 -16.68 24.31
C PHE A 77 -8.84 -16.22 25.64
N SER A 78 -8.57 -16.92 26.75
CA SER A 78 -9.06 -16.48 28.06
C SER A 78 -8.48 -15.12 28.47
N LEU A 79 -7.21 -14.85 28.16
CA LEU A 79 -6.60 -13.56 28.42
C LEU A 79 -7.23 -12.47 27.56
N ILE A 80 -7.50 -12.74 26.29
CA ILE A 80 -8.20 -11.81 25.38
C ILE A 80 -9.56 -11.41 25.99
N ASP A 81 -10.35 -12.38 26.45
CA ASP A 81 -11.66 -12.11 27.04
C ASP A 81 -11.57 -11.30 28.34
N LYS A 82 -10.58 -11.62 29.19
CA LYS A 82 -10.31 -10.85 30.41
C LYS A 82 -9.95 -9.40 30.10
N TRP A 83 -9.03 -9.18 29.17
CA TRP A 83 -8.62 -7.85 28.77
C TRP A 83 -9.76 -7.07 28.12
N ARG A 84 -10.55 -7.71 27.27
CA ARG A 84 -11.77 -7.11 26.71
C ARG A 84 -12.72 -6.66 27.80
N SER A 85 -13.02 -7.54 28.77
CA SER A 85 -13.92 -7.21 29.89
C SER A 85 -13.41 -6.00 30.70
N ILE A 86 -12.11 -5.95 31.00
CA ILE A 86 -11.48 -4.81 31.69
C ILE A 86 -11.64 -3.53 30.85
N CYS A 87 -11.36 -3.60 29.55
CA CYS A 87 -11.50 -2.46 28.65
C CYS A 87 -12.95 -1.97 28.56
N GLN A 88 -13.92 -2.88 28.44
CA GLN A 88 -15.35 -2.54 28.41
C GLN A 88 -15.77 -1.81 29.70
N ALA A 89 -15.36 -2.32 30.87
CA ALA A 89 -15.65 -1.69 32.15
C ALA A 89 -14.98 -0.31 32.28
N GLY A 90 -13.71 -0.20 31.89
CA GLY A 90 -12.98 1.07 31.89
C GLY A 90 -13.60 2.11 30.95
N MET A 91 -14.01 1.69 29.76
CA MET A 91 -14.68 2.56 28.79
C MET A 91 -16.08 2.97 29.27
N ALA A 92 -16.85 2.08 29.91
CA ALA A 92 -18.13 2.43 30.52
C ALA A 92 -17.96 3.49 31.62
N TYR A 93 -16.96 3.35 32.48
CA TYR A 93 -16.64 4.35 33.49
C TYR A 93 -16.27 5.70 32.88
N LEU A 94 -15.38 5.70 31.88
CA LEU A 94 -14.98 6.91 31.16
C LEU A 94 -16.15 7.57 30.44
N LEU A 95 -17.03 6.77 29.81
CA LEU A 95 -18.22 7.26 29.13
C LEU A 95 -19.15 7.98 30.10
N ASN A 96 -19.43 7.39 31.26
CA ASN A 96 -20.28 8.01 32.28
C ASN A 96 -19.69 9.35 32.77
N SER A 97 -18.38 9.37 33.04
CA SER A 97 -17.67 10.58 33.45
C SER A 97 -17.69 11.67 32.36
N THR A 98 -17.51 11.29 31.09
CA THR A 98 -17.56 12.23 29.96
C THR A 98 -18.97 12.70 29.67
N MET A 99 -19.98 11.84 29.73
CA MET A 99 -21.39 12.23 29.59
C MET A 99 -21.77 13.27 30.64
N LEU A 100 -21.37 13.10 31.90
CA LEU A 100 -21.62 14.11 32.94
C LEU A 100 -20.98 15.47 32.59
N LYS A 101 -19.75 15.48 32.07
CA LYS A 101 -19.08 16.72 31.63
C LYS A 101 -19.80 17.35 30.44
N ILE A 102 -20.21 16.53 29.47
CA ILE A 102 -20.96 16.96 28.28
C ILE A 102 -22.30 17.57 28.67
N SER A 103 -23.06 16.91 29.56
CA SER A 103 -24.32 17.45 30.07
C SER A 103 -24.13 18.79 30.78
N ARG A 104 -23.06 18.96 31.57
CA ARG A 104 -22.73 20.25 32.20
C ARG A 104 -22.37 21.34 31.19
N MET A 105 -21.85 20.96 30.02
CA MET A 105 -21.52 21.89 28.95
C MET A 105 -22.71 22.26 28.07
N GLY A 106 -23.89 21.67 28.28
CA GLY A 106 -25.09 21.94 27.47
C GLY A 106 -25.42 20.85 26.45
N GLY A 107 -24.76 19.69 26.52
CA GLY A 107 -25.02 18.54 25.65
C GLY A 107 -23.92 18.29 24.62
N TYR A 108 -24.10 17.24 23.81
CA TYR A 108 -23.10 16.81 22.84
C TYR A 108 -22.93 17.80 21.68
N GLU A 109 -24.03 18.43 21.26
CA GLU A 109 -24.02 19.47 20.22
C GLU A 109 -23.12 20.65 20.61
N GLU A 110 -23.19 21.12 21.86
CA GLU A 110 -22.37 22.24 22.33
C GLU A 110 -20.87 21.86 22.44
N LEU A 111 -20.58 20.60 22.75
CA LEU A 111 -19.21 20.08 22.68
C LEU A 111 -18.68 20.11 21.24
N VAL A 112 -19.45 19.58 20.29
CA VAL A 112 -19.07 19.55 18.87
C VAL A 112 -18.90 20.96 18.31
N LYS A 113 -19.80 21.88 18.67
CA LYS A 113 -19.72 23.29 18.29
C LYS A 113 -18.43 23.93 18.78
N LYS A 114 -18.03 23.71 20.03
CA LYS A 114 -16.77 24.24 20.57
C LYS A 114 -15.53 23.63 19.93
N GLU A 115 -15.54 22.33 19.65
CA GLU A 115 -14.45 21.66 18.92
C GLU A 115 -14.29 22.25 17.52
N ILE A 116 -15.40 22.43 16.81
CA ILE A 116 -15.41 22.99 15.45
C ILE A 116 -15.03 24.47 15.46
N GLU A 117 -15.49 25.27 16.42
CA GLU A 117 -15.10 26.67 16.53
C GLU A 117 -13.61 26.82 16.83
N ALA A 118 -13.03 25.92 17.64
CA ALA A 118 -11.58 25.88 17.85
C ALA A 118 -10.81 25.49 16.59
N GLU A 119 -11.35 24.55 15.79
CA GLU A 119 -10.77 24.16 14.51
C GLU A 119 -10.87 25.28 13.47
N LYS A 120 -12.00 26.00 13.40
CA LYS A 120 -12.16 27.20 12.56
C LYS A 120 -11.16 28.27 12.91
N ARG A 121 -11.01 28.61 14.20
CA ARG A 121 -10.01 29.59 14.65
C ARG A 121 -8.59 29.17 14.28
N LYS A 122 -8.28 27.87 14.36
CA LYS A 122 -6.97 27.36 13.94
C LYS A 122 -6.76 27.47 12.42
N LEU A 123 -7.78 27.17 11.62
CA LEU A 123 -7.73 27.33 10.17
C LEU A 123 -7.57 28.80 9.80
N GLU A 124 -8.38 29.69 10.37
CA GLU A 124 -8.27 31.14 10.17
C GLU A 124 -6.87 31.65 10.48
N TYR A 125 -6.30 31.22 11.61
CA TYR A 125 -4.93 31.58 11.97
C TYR A 125 -3.89 31.08 10.96
N GLN A 126 -4.01 29.82 10.50
CA GLN A 126 -3.06 29.25 9.54
C GLN A 126 -3.13 29.91 8.16
N PHE A 127 -4.34 30.23 7.69
CA PHE A 127 -4.54 30.81 6.36
C PHE A 127 -4.22 32.31 6.34
N SER A 128 -4.67 33.08 7.35
CA SER A 128 -4.46 34.52 7.40
C SER A 128 -2.98 34.86 7.58
N ASP A 129 -2.31 34.31 8.60
CA ASP A 129 -0.93 34.70 8.93
C ASP A 129 0.06 34.26 7.84
N GLN A 130 -0.12 33.06 7.26
CA GLN A 130 0.89 32.49 6.37
C GLN A 130 0.82 33.06 4.95
N ILE A 131 -0.38 33.34 4.44
CA ILE A 131 -0.56 33.85 3.07
C ILE A 131 -0.35 35.35 3.03
N GLU A 132 -0.88 36.11 4.00
CA GLU A 132 -0.70 37.57 4.01
C GLU A 132 0.76 37.94 4.26
N SER A 133 1.41 37.34 5.26
CA SER A 133 2.85 37.57 5.50
C SER A 133 3.69 37.21 4.28
N GLY A 134 3.39 36.10 3.61
CA GLY A 134 4.16 35.68 2.42
C GLY A 134 3.96 36.61 1.22
N ILE A 135 2.78 37.22 1.08
CA ILE A 135 2.53 38.23 0.03
C ILE A 135 3.28 39.51 0.37
N ASP A 136 3.19 39.99 1.61
CA ASP A 136 3.86 41.21 2.04
C ASP A 136 5.39 41.09 1.92
N ASP A 137 5.97 39.96 2.31
CA ASP A 137 7.41 39.69 2.16
C ASP A 137 7.87 39.76 0.69
N ILE A 138 7.06 39.23 -0.24
CA ILE A 138 7.37 39.27 -1.68
C ILE A 138 7.26 40.70 -2.21
N LEU A 139 6.23 41.45 -1.79
CA LEU A 139 6.03 42.84 -2.22
C LEU A 139 7.10 43.80 -1.66
N GLU A 140 7.64 43.49 -0.48
CA GLU A 140 8.72 44.24 0.15
C GLU A 140 10.11 43.86 -0.36
N SER A 141 10.24 42.70 -1.02
CA SER A 141 11.52 42.20 -1.54
C SER A 141 12.19 43.16 -2.52
N ASP A 142 13.52 43.22 -2.45
CA ASP A 142 14.32 44.04 -3.37
C ASP A 142 14.17 43.54 -4.82
N GLU A 143 13.97 42.23 -5.00
CA GLU A 143 13.70 41.63 -6.32
C GLU A 143 12.43 42.21 -6.95
N PHE A 144 11.33 42.28 -6.19
CA PHE A 144 10.07 42.86 -6.67
C PHE A 144 10.20 44.33 -7.05
N LYS A 145 10.92 45.12 -6.25
CA LYS A 145 11.14 46.55 -6.50
C LYS A 145 12.01 46.82 -7.74
N MET A 146 12.86 45.88 -8.12
CA MET A 146 13.72 45.98 -9.31
C MET A 146 13.04 45.50 -10.60
N MET A 147 11.85 44.90 -10.52
CA MET A 147 11.06 44.47 -11.69
C MET A 147 10.46 45.68 -12.43
N SER A 148 10.12 45.49 -13.71
CA SER A 148 9.41 46.51 -14.48
C SER A 148 7.98 46.71 -13.96
N ASP A 149 7.40 47.89 -14.17
CA ASP A 149 6.04 48.20 -13.71
C ASP A 149 4.98 47.21 -14.25
N LEU A 150 5.20 46.70 -15.48
CA LEU A 150 4.34 45.68 -16.09
C LEU A 150 4.44 44.35 -15.35
N ASP A 151 5.65 43.89 -15.05
CA ASP A 151 5.87 42.60 -14.38
C ASP A 151 5.43 42.67 -12.90
N GLN A 152 5.60 43.82 -12.24
CA GLN A 152 5.08 44.04 -10.88
C GLN A 152 3.55 43.95 -10.83
N ALA A 153 2.86 44.50 -11.83
CA ALA A 153 1.41 44.44 -11.93
C ALA A 153 0.92 43.00 -12.18
N GLU A 154 1.61 42.25 -13.06
CA GLU A 154 1.29 40.85 -13.32
C GLU A 154 1.51 39.97 -12.09
N LEU A 155 2.64 40.13 -11.39
CA LEU A 155 2.95 39.36 -10.19
C LEU A 155 1.98 39.67 -9.05
N LYS A 156 1.62 40.95 -8.84
CA LYS A 156 0.55 41.33 -7.90
C LYS A 156 -0.77 40.64 -8.24
N HIS A 157 -1.16 40.64 -9.51
CA HIS A 157 -2.37 39.97 -9.96
C HIS A 157 -2.33 38.47 -9.63
N GLN A 158 -1.22 37.79 -9.90
CA GLN A 158 -1.04 36.37 -9.58
C GLN A 158 -1.10 36.09 -8.08
N LEU A 159 -0.47 36.92 -7.25
CA LEU A 159 -0.49 36.78 -5.79
C LEU A 159 -1.89 36.99 -5.22
N TYR A 160 -2.62 38.01 -5.68
CA TYR A 160 -4.00 38.24 -5.25
C TYR A 160 -4.96 37.15 -5.75
N GLN A 161 -4.77 36.64 -6.97
CA GLN A 161 -5.53 35.51 -7.46
C GLN A 161 -5.31 34.26 -6.61
N LYS A 162 -4.06 33.98 -6.22
CA LYS A 162 -3.72 32.87 -5.33
C LYS A 162 -4.31 33.06 -3.93
N LYS A 163 -4.34 34.29 -3.41
CA LYS A 163 -5.04 34.63 -2.17
C LYS A 163 -6.54 34.31 -2.28
N GLU A 164 -7.18 34.77 -3.36
CA GLU A 164 -8.60 34.53 -3.60
C GLU A 164 -8.94 33.03 -3.73
N GLU A 165 -8.08 32.25 -4.37
CA GLU A 165 -8.21 30.79 -4.45
C GLU A 165 -8.08 30.13 -3.08
N ALA A 166 -7.15 30.59 -2.24
CA ALA A 166 -6.98 30.10 -0.87
C ALA A 166 -8.17 30.48 0.02
N ASP A 167 -8.69 31.70 -0.09
CA ASP A 167 -9.87 32.17 0.65
C ASP A 167 -11.10 31.33 0.27
N LYS A 168 -11.28 31.02 -1.03
CA LYS A 168 -12.34 30.11 -1.50
C LYS A 168 -12.18 28.71 -0.93
N ALA A 169 -10.96 28.16 -0.90
CA ALA A 169 -10.70 26.84 -0.34
C ALA A 169 -10.97 26.81 1.17
N GLN A 170 -10.57 27.85 1.90
CA GLN A 170 -10.85 28.02 3.33
C GLN A 170 -12.36 28.09 3.59
N GLN A 171 -13.08 28.87 2.81
CA GLN A 171 -14.54 29.01 2.93
C GLN A 171 -15.25 27.66 2.73
N VAL A 172 -14.84 26.88 1.73
CA VAL A 172 -15.37 25.52 1.50
C VAL A 172 -15.09 24.61 2.70
N GLU A 173 -13.92 24.70 3.33
CA GLU A 173 -13.59 23.88 4.50
C GLU A 173 -14.40 24.30 5.74
N ILE A 174 -14.57 25.61 5.95
CA ILE A 174 -15.45 26.16 7.01
C ILE A 174 -16.90 25.68 6.82
N GLU A 175 -17.40 25.67 5.58
CA GLU A 175 -18.75 25.18 5.26
C GLU A 175 -18.91 23.69 5.53
N LYS A 176 -17.89 22.87 5.24
CA LYS A 176 -17.90 21.44 5.61
C LYS A 176 -17.92 21.27 7.13
N LEU A 177 -17.18 22.09 7.86
CA LEU A 177 -17.21 22.07 9.33
C LEU A 177 -18.61 22.46 9.85
N ASP A 178 -19.26 23.46 9.27
CA ASP A 178 -20.64 23.81 9.63
C ASP A 178 -21.65 22.71 9.31
N ALA A 179 -21.46 21.98 8.21
CA ALA A 179 -22.27 20.81 7.89
C ALA A 179 -22.15 19.72 8.96
N LYS A 180 -20.95 19.49 9.51
CA LYS A 180 -20.73 18.53 10.62
C LYS A 180 -21.44 18.96 11.90
N VAL A 181 -21.48 20.26 12.23
CA VAL A 181 -22.26 20.76 13.38
C VAL A 181 -23.74 20.41 13.18
N LYS A 182 -24.29 20.69 11.99
CA LYS A 182 -25.70 20.41 11.68
C LYS A 182 -26.03 18.92 11.72
N GLU A 183 -25.13 18.07 11.22
CA GLU A 183 -25.30 16.60 11.27
C GLU A 183 -25.27 16.07 12.71
N SER A 184 -24.48 16.71 13.59
CA SER A 184 -24.42 16.35 15.01
C SER A 184 -25.61 16.86 15.84
N SER A 185 -26.49 17.68 15.26
CA SER A 185 -27.65 18.24 15.95
C SER A 185 -28.64 17.11 16.29
N GLY A 186 -28.95 16.96 17.57
CA GLY A 186 -29.79 15.86 18.08
C GLY A 186 -29.09 14.50 18.23
N ALA A 187 -27.79 14.39 17.94
CA ALA A 187 -27.03 13.17 18.18
C ALA A 187 -26.57 13.06 19.65
N GLU A 188 -26.51 11.83 20.17
CA GLU A 188 -25.98 11.55 21.51
C GLU A 188 -24.51 11.11 21.45
N PHE A 189 -23.79 11.34 22.56
CA PHE A 189 -22.40 10.88 22.68
C PHE A 189 -22.35 9.37 22.96
N THR A 190 -21.94 8.58 21.97
CA THR A 190 -21.91 7.11 22.06
C THR A 190 -20.55 6.55 22.48
N MET A 191 -20.52 5.27 22.87
CA MET A 191 -19.28 4.54 23.18
C MET A 191 -18.32 4.49 21.98
N GLN A 192 -18.84 4.44 20.76
CA GLN A 192 -18.03 4.49 19.54
C GLN A 192 -17.34 5.84 19.38
N ASN A 193 -18.03 6.95 19.71
CA ASN A 193 -17.44 8.28 19.70
C ASN A 193 -16.31 8.40 20.73
N LEU A 194 -16.46 7.77 21.90
CA LEU A 194 -15.41 7.69 22.92
C LEU A 194 -14.21 6.87 22.43
N ALA A 195 -14.43 5.69 21.83
CA ALA A 195 -13.37 4.84 21.29
C ALA A 195 -12.53 5.58 20.24
N ARG A 196 -13.21 6.30 19.33
CA ARG A 196 -12.58 7.10 18.28
C ARG A 196 -11.70 8.22 18.87
N ARG A 197 -12.16 8.88 19.94
CA ARG A 197 -11.37 9.90 20.67
C ARG A 197 -10.18 9.32 21.42
N LEU A 198 -10.31 8.11 21.98
CA LEU A 198 -9.21 7.40 22.66
C LEU A 198 -8.23 6.74 21.68
N LYS A 199 -8.52 6.75 20.37
CA LYS A 199 -7.75 6.06 19.32
C LYS A 199 -7.63 4.56 19.58
N VAL A 200 -8.74 3.95 19.99
CA VAL A 200 -8.85 2.52 20.26
C VAL A 200 -9.84 1.90 19.29
N ASP A 201 -9.50 0.74 18.75
CA ASP A 201 -10.37 0.00 17.83
C ASP A 201 -11.58 -0.55 18.60
N TYR A 202 -12.76 -0.03 18.27
CA TYR A 202 -14.02 -0.42 18.92
C TYR A 202 -14.27 -1.92 18.77
N ASP A 203 -14.08 -2.46 17.58
CA ASP A 203 -14.34 -3.86 17.23
C ASP A 203 -13.40 -4.85 17.95
N MET A 204 -12.24 -4.38 18.41
CA MET A 204 -11.31 -5.18 19.19
C MET A 204 -11.87 -5.50 20.60
N ILE A 205 -12.71 -4.59 21.13
CA ILE A 205 -13.25 -4.63 22.50
C ILE A 205 -14.71 -5.08 22.51
N PHE A 206 -15.53 -4.54 21.62
CA PHE A 206 -16.95 -4.83 21.49
C PHE A 206 -17.16 -5.57 20.17
N GLN A 207 -16.98 -6.88 20.19
CA GLN A 207 -17.34 -7.73 19.05
C GLN A 207 -18.87 -7.66 18.85
N SER A 208 -19.30 -7.55 17.59
CA SER A 208 -20.72 -7.60 17.21
C SER A 208 -21.32 -8.98 17.40
#